data_AF-I2PY24-F1
#
_entry.id   AF-I2PY24-F1
#
_cell.length_a   1.000
_cell.length_b   1.000
_cell.length_c   1.000
_cell.angle_alpha   90.00
_cell.angle_beta   90.00
_cell.angle_gamma   90.00
#
_symmetry.space_group_name_H-M   'P 1'
#
loop_
_entity.id
_entity.type
_entity.pdbx_description
1 polymer ?
#
loop_
_entity_poly.entity_id
_entity_poly.type
_entity_poly.pdbx_seq_one_letter_code
_entity_poly.pdbx_strand_id
1 'polypeptide(L)'
;MSDQKCACGCPVGSFSAMTLTAWGLALLYVVFMFIEATTIRWWVMLPLALVSFYLFHVQRGQTEGAEKRACCWGYWLIIVAFIIHDMCLSGQLVAAYCRLTAAGLPLHG
;
A
#
# COMPACT_ATOMS: atom_id res chain seq x y z
N MET A 1 25.03 18.08 -8.98
CA MET A 1 25.46 16.92 -8.18
C MET A 1 25.12 15.67 -8.97
N SER A 2 26.18 15.13 -9.56
CA SER A 2 26.42 13.84 -10.23
C SER A 2 25.25 12.86 -10.49
N ASP A 3 24.98 12.67 -11.79
CA ASP A 3 24.27 11.57 -12.46
C ASP A 3 24.84 10.18 -12.15
N GLN A 4 24.56 9.64 -10.96
CA GLN A 4 25.07 8.31 -10.59
C GLN A 4 24.04 7.51 -9.78
N LYS A 5 22.96 7.09 -10.45
CA LYS A 5 22.11 5.99 -9.99
C LYS A 5 22.19 4.85 -11.02
N CYS A 6 23.29 4.10 -10.95
CA CYS A 6 23.49 2.70 -11.38
C CYS A 6 22.75 2.28 -12.66
N ALA A 7 23.37 2.14 -13.83
CA ALA A 7 24.45 1.18 -14.13
C ALA A 7 24.24 -0.23 -13.52
N CYS A 8 23.01 -0.74 -13.47
CA CYS A 8 22.74 -2.16 -13.30
C CYS A 8 22.15 -2.68 -14.62
N GLY A 9 22.90 -3.52 -15.33
CA GLY A 9 22.54 -4.08 -16.63
C GLY A 9 21.33 -5.01 -16.59
N CYS A 10 20.12 -4.45 -16.64
CA CYS A 10 18.92 -5.21 -16.94
C CYS A 10 18.73 -5.22 -18.48
N PRO A 11 18.53 -6.41 -19.10
CA PRO A 11 18.31 -6.50 -20.54
C PRO A 11 17.03 -5.76 -20.92
N VAL A 12 17.06 -5.15 -22.10
CA VAL A 12 15.95 -4.44 -22.77
C VAL A 12 14.70 -5.32 -22.73
N GLY A 13 13.78 -5.05 -21.79
CA GLY A 13 12.58 -5.86 -21.54
C GLY A 13 12.32 -6.23 -20.07
N SER A 14 13.27 -6.01 -19.16
CA SER A 14 13.09 -6.24 -17.72
C SER A 14 12.71 -4.95 -16.99
N PHE A 15 11.61 -4.99 -16.21
CA PHE A 15 11.23 -3.91 -15.28
C PHE A 15 12.38 -3.60 -14.33
N SER A 16 12.52 -2.33 -13.93
CA SER A 16 13.49 -1.94 -12.91
C SER A 16 13.31 -2.78 -11.64
N ALA A 17 14.40 -3.17 -10.99
CA ALA A 17 14.33 -3.86 -9.70
C ALA A 17 13.46 -3.08 -8.70
N MET A 18 13.49 -1.75 -8.82
CA MET A 18 12.69 -0.83 -8.02
C MET A 18 11.18 -0.98 -8.32
N THR A 19 10.75 -1.07 -9.58
CA THR A 19 9.33 -1.24 -9.92
C THR A 19 8.82 -2.61 -9.51
N LEU A 20 9.65 -3.65 -9.64
CA LEU A 20 9.36 -4.98 -9.09
C LEU A 20 9.17 -4.95 -7.57
N THR A 21 10.04 -4.28 -6.82
CA THR A 21 9.87 -4.15 -5.37
C THR A 21 8.60 -3.39 -4.99
N ALA A 22 8.24 -2.33 -5.73
CA ALA A 22 7.01 -1.57 -5.50
C ALA A 22 5.77 -2.44 -5.70
N TRP A 23 5.74 -3.22 -6.78
CA TRP A 23 4.67 -4.20 -7.04
C TRP A 23 4.63 -5.33 -6.01
N GLY A 24 5.78 -5.83 -5.58
CA GLY A 24 5.87 -6.85 -4.53
C GLY A 24 5.29 -6.36 -3.20
N LEU A 25 5.66 -5.14 -2.78
CA LEU A 25 5.12 -4.52 -1.56
C LEU A 25 3.62 -4.23 -1.68
N ALA A 26 3.17 -3.79 -2.86
CA ALA A 26 1.76 -3.53 -3.13
C ALA A 26 0.92 -4.81 -3.08
N LEU A 27 1.39 -5.89 -3.70
CA LEU A 27 0.73 -7.19 -3.67
C LEU A 27 0.70 -7.73 -2.24
N LEU A 28 1.81 -7.59 -1.49
CA LEU A 28 1.87 -7.98 -0.09
C LEU A 28 0.85 -7.22 0.76
N TYR A 29 0.69 -5.91 0.55
CA TYR A 29 -0.33 -5.10 1.22
C TYR A 29 -1.75 -5.61 0.94
N VAL A 30 -2.06 -5.89 -0.33
CA VAL A 30 -3.37 -6.43 -0.74
C VAL A 30 -3.62 -7.80 -0.11
N VAL A 31 -2.64 -8.71 -0.16
CA VAL A 31 -2.76 -10.04 0.45
C VAL A 31 -3.00 -9.94 1.95
N PHE A 32 -2.27 -9.08 2.65
CA PHE A 32 -2.51 -8.86 4.08
C PHE A 32 -3.91 -8.31 4.36
N MET A 33 -4.45 -7.44 3.50
CA MET A 33 -5.81 -6.94 3.63
C MET A 33 -6.86 -8.07 3.55
N PHE A 34 -6.63 -9.09 2.70
CA PHE A 34 -7.55 -10.22 2.55
C PHE A 34 -7.39 -11.31 3.62
N ILE A 35 -6.17 -11.62 4.06
CA ILE A 35 -5.91 -12.73 5.00
C ILE A 35 -6.36 -12.38 6.42
N GLU A 36 -6.18 -11.14 6.85
CA GLU A 36 -6.44 -10.77 8.25
C GLU A 36 -7.55 -9.75 8.44
N ALA A 37 -8.13 -9.23 7.36
CA ALA A 37 -9.22 -8.26 7.34
C ALA A 37 -9.07 -6.99 8.21
N THR A 38 -8.05 -6.85 9.07
CA THR A 38 -7.71 -5.72 9.98
C THR A 38 -6.89 -6.12 11.23
N THR A 39 -6.68 -7.41 11.55
CA THR A 39 -5.98 -7.78 12.82
C THR A 39 -4.46 -7.66 12.79
N ILE A 40 -3.84 -7.57 11.60
CA ILE A 40 -2.42 -7.23 11.48
C ILE A 40 -2.28 -5.77 11.86
N ARG A 41 -1.66 -5.53 13.02
CA ARG A 41 -1.11 -4.26 13.51
C ARG A 41 -1.14 -3.20 12.40
N TRP A 42 -2.14 -2.33 12.42
CA TRP A 42 -2.29 -1.21 11.47
C TRP A 42 -0.97 -0.44 11.29
N TRP A 43 -0.16 -0.39 12.37
CA TRP A 43 1.22 0.09 12.43
C TRP A 43 2.20 -0.53 11.42
N VAL A 44 1.93 -1.71 10.86
CA VAL A 44 2.75 -2.39 9.83
C VAL A 44 2.16 -2.19 8.45
N MET A 45 0.84 -2.30 8.32
CA MET A 45 0.16 -2.14 7.03
C MET A 45 0.26 -0.71 6.48
N LEU A 46 0.18 0.29 7.36
CA LEU A 46 0.25 1.70 6.99
C LEU A 46 1.62 2.12 6.43
N PRO A 47 2.77 1.82 7.08
CA PRO A 47 4.07 2.07 6.48
C PRO A 47 4.31 1.23 5.23
N LEU A 48 3.79 0.00 5.15
CA LEU A 48 3.91 -0.82 3.94
C LEU A 48 3.23 -0.14 2.74
N ALA A 49 2.00 0.36 2.91
CA ALA A 49 1.28 1.11 1.89
C ALA A 49 1.98 2.44 1.54
N LEU A 50 2.50 3.16 2.54
CA LEU A 50 3.23 4.40 2.31
C LEU A 50 4.52 4.18 1.49
N VAL A 51 5.28 3.14 1.82
CA VAL A 51 6.52 2.82 1.09
C VAL A 51 6.21 2.40 -0.34
N SER A 52 5.21 1.56 -0.58
CA SER A 52 4.83 1.18 -1.94
C SER A 52 4.33 2.39 -2.74
N PHE A 53 3.51 3.25 -2.12
CA PHE A 53 3.03 4.48 -2.71
C PHE A 53 4.15 5.44 -3.09
N TYR A 54 5.11 5.64 -2.18
CA TYR A 54 6.26 6.48 -2.40
C TYR A 54 7.13 5.96 -3.55
N LEU A 55 7.39 4.65 -3.60
CA LEU A 55 8.16 4.03 -4.67
C LEU A 55 7.48 4.21 -6.04
N PHE A 56 6.16 4.00 -6.13
CA PHE A 56 5.42 4.26 -7.36
C PHE A 56 5.43 5.75 -7.74
N HIS A 57 5.37 6.66 -6.77
CA HIS A 57 5.43 8.11 -6.99
C HIS A 57 6.81 8.57 -7.50
N VAL A 58 7.90 7.97 -7.02
CA VAL A 58 9.24 8.27 -7.52
C VAL A 58 9.44 7.66 -8.91
N GLN A 59 9.06 6.39 -9.11
CA GLN A 59 9.29 5.69 -10.38
C GLN A 59 8.46 6.24 -11.55
N ARG A 60 7.24 6.73 -11.31
CA ARG A 60 6.44 7.38 -12.38
C ARG A 60 7.11 8.63 -12.96
N GLY A 61 7.99 9.28 -12.21
CA GLY A 61 8.75 10.46 -12.64
C GLY A 61 10.07 10.12 -13.32
N GLN A 62 10.53 8.88 -13.21
CA GLN A 62 11.84 8.42 -13.69
C GLN A 62 11.73 7.39 -14.84
N THR A 63 10.54 6.86 -15.10
CA THR A 63 10.31 5.79 -16.11
C THR A 63 9.44 6.29 -17.27
N GLU A 64 9.63 5.69 -18.44
CA GLU A 64 8.86 5.98 -19.66
C GLU A 64 8.24 4.70 -20.26
N GLY A 65 7.28 4.86 -21.18
CA GLY A 65 6.66 3.72 -21.88
C GLY A 65 5.75 2.85 -21.01
N ALA A 66 5.88 1.52 -21.16
CA ALA A 66 5.03 0.54 -20.49
C ALA A 66 5.22 0.51 -18.96
N GLU A 67 6.44 0.76 -18.49
CA GLU A 67 6.77 0.81 -17.06
C GLU A 67 6.07 1.97 -16.35
N LYS A 68 5.99 3.13 -17.00
CA LYS A 68 5.24 4.28 -16.50
C LYS A 68 3.75 3.98 -16.36
N ARG A 69 3.16 3.26 -17.32
CA ARG A 69 1.75 2.84 -17.25
C ARG A 69 1.52 1.89 -16.07
N ALA A 70 2.40 0.89 -15.89
CA ALA A 70 2.33 -0.02 -14.75
C ALA A 70 2.45 0.72 -13.41
N CYS A 71 3.42 1.65 -13.28
CA CYS A 71 3.56 2.45 -12.07
C CYS A 71 2.36 3.36 -11.79
N CYS A 72 1.76 3.93 -12.84
CA CYS A 72 0.56 4.77 -12.70
C CYS A 72 -0.64 3.92 -12.23
N TRP A 73 -0.81 2.73 -12.79
CA TRP A 73 -1.82 1.78 -12.34
C TRP A 73 -1.58 1.33 -10.89
N GLY A 74 -0.34 0.96 -10.54
CA GLY A 74 0.04 0.58 -9.18
C GLY A 74 -0.20 1.71 -8.17
N TYR A 75 0.09 2.95 -8.55
CA TYR A 75 -0.19 4.14 -7.74
C TYR A 75 -1.69 4.27 -7.40
N TRP A 76 -2.56 4.16 -8.41
CA TRP A 76 -4.01 4.23 -8.19
C TRP A 76 -4.55 3.02 -7.43
N LEU A 77 -4.03 1.82 -7.69
CA LEU A 77 -4.42 0.60 -6.96
C LEU A 77 -4.15 0.73 -5.47
N ILE A 78 -3.00 1.29 -5.07
CA ILE A 78 -2.68 1.51 -3.65
C ILE A 78 -3.63 2.50 -3.01
N ILE A 79 -3.99 3.59 -3.68
CA ILE A 79 -4.98 4.56 -3.16
C ILE A 79 -6.32 3.86 -2.91
N VAL A 80 -6.83 3.12 -3.91
CA VAL A 80 -8.12 2.43 -3.79
C VAL A 80 -8.07 1.38 -2.69
N ALA A 81 -7.01 0.58 -2.62
CA ALA A 81 -6.84 -0.42 -1.58
C ALA A 81 -6.71 0.21 -0.17
N PHE A 82 -6.10 1.39 -0.06
CA PHE A 82 -6.04 2.14 1.19
C PHE A 82 -7.42 2.63 1.64
N ILE A 83 -8.23 3.18 0.74
CA ILE A 83 -9.60 3.62 1.05
C ILE A 83 -10.45 2.42 1.49
N ILE A 84 -10.39 1.30 0.78
CA ILE A 84 -11.13 0.08 1.14
C ILE A 84 -10.73 -0.39 2.54
N HIS A 85 -9.43 -0.41 2.85
CA HIS A 85 -8.94 -0.78 4.17
C HIS A 85 -9.47 0.16 5.27
N ASP A 86 -9.48 1.47 5.03
CA ASP A 86 -10.03 2.46 5.98
C ASP A 86 -11.54 2.25 6.22
N MET A 87 -12.31 1.96 5.17
CA MET A 87 -13.74 1.63 5.29
C MET A 87 -13.97 0.35 6.10
N CYS A 88 -13.16 -0.69 5.89
CA CYS A 88 -13.22 -1.93 6.66
C CYS A 88 -12.90 -1.69 8.15
N LEU A 89 -11.87 -0.90 8.44
CA LEU A 89 -11.45 -0.58 9.80
C LEU A 89 -12.51 0.27 10.52
N SER A 90 -13.07 1.27 9.83
CA SER A 90 -14.18 2.09 10.32
C SER A 90 -15.43 1.25 10.63
N GLY A 91 -15.81 0.33 9.74
CA GLY A 91 -16.96 -0.55 9.94
C GLY A 91 -16.81 -1.46 11.17
N GLN A 92 -15.61 -2.00 11.39
CA GLN A 92 -15.33 -2.81 12.58
C GLN A 92 -15.27 -1.98 13.86
N LEU A 93 -14.73 -0.76 13.80
CA LEU A 93 -14.70 0.14 14.94
C LEU A 93 -16.13 0.47 15.40
N VAL A 94 -17.04 0.75 14.44
CA VAL A 94 -18.46 0.96 14.72
C VAL A 94 -19.09 -0.31 15.31
N ALA A 95 -18.82 -1.49 14.74
CA ALA A 95 -19.35 -2.74 15.26
C ALA A 95 -18.86 -3.03 16.71
N ALA A 96 -17.58 -2.77 17.00
CA ALA A 96 -17.00 -2.90 18.33
C ALA A 96 -17.62 -1.88 19.30
N TYR A 97 -17.79 -0.63 18.88
CA TYR A 97 -18.42 0.43 19.65
C TYR A 97 -19.87 0.10 20.01
N CYS A 98 -20.67 -0.40 19.05
CA CYS A 98 -22.04 -0.84 19.30
C CYS A 98 -22.09 -2.00 20.31
N ARG A 99 -21.15 -2.95 20.24
CA ARG A 99 -21.06 -4.06 21.23
C ARG A 99 -20.72 -3.56 22.63
N LEU A 100 -19.81 -2.59 22.76
CA LEU A 100 -19.44 -1.98 24.05
C LEU A 100 -20.61 -1.19 24.65
N THR A 101 -21.32 -0.43 23.82
CA THR A 101 -22.53 0.31 24.24
C THR A 101 -23.62 -0.65 24.70
N ALA A 102 -23.86 -1.74 23.95
CA ALA A 102 -24.83 -2.77 24.33
C ALA A 102 -24.44 -3.55 25.60
N ALA A 103 -23.13 -3.65 25.90
CA ALA A 103 -22.62 -4.24 27.14
C ALA A 103 -22.72 -3.30 28.36
N GLY A 104 -23.21 -2.07 28.19
CA GLY A 104 -23.38 -1.10 29.28
C GLY A 104 -22.08 -0.55 29.86
N LEU A 105 -20.95 -0.71 29.15
CA LEU A 105 -19.67 -0.17 29.57
C LEU A 105 -19.60 1.33 29.25
N PRO A 106 -19.27 2.20 30.22
CA PRO A 106 -19.14 3.63 29.97
C PRO A 106 -17.98 3.88 28.99
N LEU A 107 -18.29 4.57 27.90
CA LEU A 107 -17.35 4.91 26.82
C LEU A 107 -16.52 6.17 27.12
N HIS A 108 -16.69 6.74 28.31
CA HIS A 108 -15.91 7.84 28.84
C HIS A 108 -15.18 7.37 30.10
N GLY A 109 -13.85 7.29 30.01
CA GLY A 109 -12.95 7.37 31.16
C GLY A 109 -12.55 8.81 31.39
#